data_AF-A0A1R4GUD7-F1
#
_entry.id   AF-A0A1R4GUD7-F1
#
_cell.length_a   1.000
_cell.length_b   1.000
_cell.length_c   1.000
_cell.angle_alpha   90.00
_cell.angle_beta   90.00
_cell.angle_gamma   90.00
#
_symmetry.space_group_name_H-M   'P 1'
#
loop_
_entity.id
_entity.type
_entity.pdbx_description
1 polymer ?
#
loop_
_entity_poly.entity_id
_entity_poly.type
_entity_poly.pdbx_seq_one_letter_code
_entity_poly.pdbx_strand_id
1 'polypeptide(L)'
;MATTAFVTGHSYATNSFSTETTVTSPDGRDFGNLENFTMMVDGRELTAIDRNVWGVTFARDGDFYATVASGGKTWLMSGDFTDKRLDSITENAECPSISPDGRRVAYKKRKAGAGAVHWDIAVLDLSSKKETLLPLEKGLDDQVEWLDDETLLFGLPREDAVGDSDVYSIDIHTDSQPQLFIEHAWSPSVER
;
A
#
# COMPACT_ATOMS: atom_id res chain seq x y z
N MET A 1 6.66 6.65 12.15
CA MET A 1 7.29 5.51 11.46
C MET A 1 6.45 4.28 11.71
N ALA A 2 6.26 3.44 10.69
CA ALA A 2 5.65 2.12 10.84
C ALA A 2 6.73 1.05 10.59
N THR A 3 6.66 -0.04 11.35
CA THR A 3 7.50 -1.22 11.15
C THR A 3 6.58 -2.42 11.04
N THR A 4 6.63 -3.10 9.90
CA THR A 4 5.92 -4.37 9.69
C THR A 4 6.92 -5.52 9.76
N ALA A 5 6.65 -6.48 10.63
CA ALA A 5 7.39 -7.73 10.69
C ALA A 5 6.47 -8.90 10.32
N PHE A 6 6.99 -9.86 9.56
CA PHE A 6 6.32 -11.15 9.41
C PHE A 6 6.58 -11.97 10.67
N VAL A 7 5.50 -12.36 11.35
CA VAL A 7 5.55 -13.18 12.56
C VAL A 7 5.10 -14.60 12.22
N THR A 8 5.94 -15.57 12.58
CA THR A 8 5.60 -16.99 12.49
C THR A 8 5.24 -17.50 13.87
N GLY A 9 3.98 -17.85 14.06
CA GLY A 9 3.48 -18.47 15.28
C GLY A 9 2.04 -18.11 15.52
N HIS A 10 1.11 -18.95 15.06
CA HIS A 10 0.24 -19.81 15.87
C HIS A 10 -0.45 -20.80 14.91
N SER A 11 -0.22 -22.10 15.15
CA SER A 11 -0.78 -23.28 14.47
C SER A 11 -0.06 -23.78 13.20
N TYR A 12 0.44 -25.03 13.30
CA TYR A 12 1.23 -25.78 12.32
C TYR A 12 0.49 -26.22 11.04
N ALA A 13 -0.67 -25.62 10.73
CA ALA A 13 -1.61 -26.21 9.77
C ALA A 13 -1.86 -25.41 8.49
N THR A 14 -1.30 -24.22 8.30
CA THR A 14 -1.45 -23.46 7.05
C THR A 14 -0.16 -22.73 6.69
N ASN A 15 0.17 -22.69 5.38
CA ASN A 15 1.19 -21.81 4.79
C ASN A 15 0.80 -20.32 4.88
N SER A 16 0.23 -19.89 6.00
CA SER A 16 -0.24 -18.53 6.23
C SER A 16 0.81 -17.77 7.03
N PHE A 17 1.33 -16.70 6.46
CA PHE A 17 2.06 -15.71 7.23
C PHE A 17 1.09 -14.91 8.11
N SER A 18 1.62 -14.37 9.20
CA SER A 18 0.96 -13.34 10.00
C SER A 18 1.89 -12.13 10.03
N THR A 19 1.34 -10.92 10.10
CA THR A 19 2.09 -9.70 10.29
C THR A 19 1.92 -9.15 11.69
N GLU A 20 2.92 -8.41 12.14
CA GLU A 20 2.82 -7.46 13.24
C GLU A 20 3.29 -6.11 12.71
N THR A 21 2.38 -5.16 12.61
CA THR A 21 2.69 -3.78 12.21
C THR A 21 2.60 -2.86 13.40
N THR A 22 3.74 -2.37 13.87
CA THR A 22 3.84 -1.42 14.98
C THR A 22 4.08 0.00 14.46
N VAL A 23 3.49 0.99 15.14
CA VAL A 23 3.65 2.40 14.78
C VAL A 23 4.20 3.19 15.95
N THR A 24 5.25 3.96 15.70
CA THR A 24 5.87 4.86 16.68
C THR A 24 6.08 6.23 16.04
N SER A 25 5.75 7.32 16.75
CA SER A 25 6.05 8.68 16.29
C SER A 25 7.50 9.08 16.53
N PRO A 26 8.01 10.13 15.86
CA PRO A 26 9.39 10.59 16.02
C PRO A 26 9.76 11.01 17.45
N ASP A 27 8.79 11.42 18.27
CA ASP A 27 8.97 11.76 19.68
C ASP A 27 8.99 10.53 20.62
N GLY A 28 8.87 9.31 20.06
CA GLY A 28 8.93 8.05 20.79
C GLY A 28 7.60 7.56 21.36
N ARG A 29 6.47 8.23 21.06
CA ARG A 29 5.14 7.70 21.43
C ARG A 29 4.82 6.47 20.60
N ASP A 30 4.50 5.38 21.28
CA ASP A 30 4.06 4.12 20.70
C ASP A 30 2.53 4.08 20.57
N PHE A 31 2.05 3.71 19.38
CA PHE A 31 0.63 3.52 19.08
C PHE A 31 0.22 2.05 19.12
N GLY A 32 1.19 1.13 19.26
CA GLY A 32 1.00 -0.30 19.35
C GLY A 32 0.91 -1.01 18.01
N ASN A 33 0.54 -2.29 18.08
CA ASN A 33 0.33 -3.18 16.94
C ASN A 33 -1.05 -2.90 16.30
N LEU A 34 -1.07 -2.59 15.00
CA LEU A 34 -2.25 -2.24 14.21
C LEU A 34 -3.23 -3.40 14.01
N GLU A 35 -2.75 -4.65 14.03
CA GLU A 35 -3.59 -5.84 14.00
C GLU A 35 -4.53 -5.93 15.22
N ASN A 36 -4.27 -5.18 16.30
CA ASN A 36 -5.15 -5.07 17.47
C ASN A 36 -6.26 -4.00 17.34
N PHE A 37 -6.24 -3.19 16.28
CA PHE A 37 -7.24 -2.14 16.09
C PHE A 37 -8.57 -2.75 15.63
N THR A 38 -9.67 -2.07 15.91
CA THR A 38 -10.98 -2.47 15.37
C THR A 38 -10.99 -2.23 13.87
N MET A 39 -11.20 -3.26 13.07
CA MET A 39 -11.25 -3.17 11.61
C MET A 39 -12.67 -3.31 11.12
N MET A 40 -13.11 -2.40 10.25
CA MET A 40 -14.46 -2.36 9.73
C MET A 40 -14.42 -2.48 8.20
N VAL A 41 -15.12 -3.47 7.66
CA VAL A 41 -15.33 -3.66 6.22
C VAL A 41 -16.81 -3.42 5.92
N ASP A 42 -17.10 -2.41 5.11
CA ASP A 42 -18.48 -2.01 4.74
C ASP A 42 -19.40 -1.82 5.96
N GLY A 43 -18.86 -1.23 7.03
CA GLY A 43 -19.57 -0.98 8.29
C GLY A 43 -19.76 -2.20 9.20
N ARG A 44 -19.15 -3.35 8.87
CA ARG A 44 -19.16 -4.56 9.71
C ARG A 44 -17.77 -4.86 10.25
N GLU A 45 -17.70 -5.28 11.49
CA GLU A 45 -16.43 -5.62 12.11
C GLU A 45 -15.81 -6.87 11.48
N LEU A 46 -14.54 -6.76 11.09
CA LEU A 46 -13.72 -7.86 10.62
C LEU A 46 -13.11 -8.59 11.82
N THR A 47 -13.78 -9.65 12.24
CA THR A 47 -13.41 -10.47 13.41
C THR A 47 -12.55 -11.68 13.07
N ALA A 48 -12.22 -11.88 11.79
CA ALA A 48 -11.38 -12.97 11.34
C ALA A 48 -9.99 -12.90 12.02
N ILE A 49 -9.40 -14.06 12.29
CA ILE A 49 -8.10 -14.15 12.97
C ILE A 49 -6.91 -14.01 12.02
N ASP A 50 -7.14 -14.19 10.72
CA ASP A 50 -6.11 -14.16 9.66
C ASP A 50 -5.86 -12.74 9.11
N ARG A 51 -6.14 -11.73 9.93
CA ARG A 51 -5.94 -10.33 9.58
C ARG A 51 -4.46 -10.02 9.55
N ASN A 52 -4.04 -9.41 8.46
CA ASN A 52 -2.69 -8.93 8.26
C ASN A 52 -2.74 -7.45 7.89
N VAL A 53 -1.82 -6.66 8.40
CA VAL A 53 -1.65 -5.24 8.09
C VAL A 53 -0.24 -5.01 7.57
N TRP A 54 -0.10 -4.27 6.48
CA TRP A 54 1.20 -3.84 5.95
C TRP A 54 1.04 -2.60 5.07
N GLY A 55 2.17 -2.02 4.63
CA GLY A 55 2.18 -0.87 3.74
C GLY A 55 1.41 0.30 4.34
N VAL A 56 2.05 1.01 5.28
CA VAL A 56 1.42 2.10 6.02
C VAL A 56 1.96 3.44 5.52
N THR A 57 1.06 4.36 5.19
CA THR A 57 1.39 5.74 4.84
C THR A 57 0.69 6.71 5.78
N PHE A 58 1.37 7.77 6.18
CA PHE A 58 0.91 8.72 7.20
C PHE A 58 0.47 10.04 6.57
N ALA A 59 -0.76 10.47 6.84
CA ALA A 59 -1.24 11.80 6.49
C ALA A 59 -0.86 12.83 7.58
N ARG A 60 -0.97 14.12 7.26
CA ARG A 60 -0.53 15.21 8.14
C ARG A 60 -1.36 15.38 9.42
N ASP A 61 -2.62 14.97 9.39
CA ASP A 61 -3.59 15.25 10.45
C ASP A 61 -3.68 14.14 11.51
N GLY A 62 -2.78 13.15 11.46
CA GLY A 62 -2.79 11.99 12.35
C GLY A 62 -3.55 10.78 11.79
N ASP A 63 -4.21 10.93 10.66
CA ASP A 63 -4.76 9.82 9.88
C ASP A 63 -3.65 9.02 9.20
N PHE A 64 -3.91 7.75 8.96
CA PHE A 64 -3.04 6.90 8.15
C PHE A 64 -3.85 6.04 7.19
N TYR A 65 -3.17 5.50 6.18
CA TYR A 65 -3.73 4.50 5.30
C TYR A 65 -2.88 3.25 5.34
N ALA A 66 -3.52 2.09 5.29
CA ALA A 66 -2.86 0.81 5.36
C ALA A 66 -3.49 -0.20 4.41
N THR A 67 -2.70 -1.21 4.04
CA THR A 67 -3.24 -2.46 3.50
C THR A 67 -3.73 -3.30 4.65
N VAL A 68 -4.94 -3.83 4.53
CA VAL A 68 -5.45 -4.89 5.39
C VAL A 68 -5.80 -6.08 4.53
N ALA A 69 -5.46 -7.29 4.96
CA ALA A 69 -5.84 -8.52 4.27
C ALA A 69 -6.41 -9.57 5.20
N SER A 70 -7.37 -10.33 4.70
CA SER A 70 -8.02 -11.46 5.36
C SER A 70 -8.83 -12.23 4.32
N GLY A 71 -8.93 -13.55 4.46
CA GLY A 71 -9.76 -14.39 3.59
C GLY A 71 -9.37 -14.32 2.10
N GLY A 72 -8.10 -14.07 1.78
CA GLY A 72 -7.61 -13.93 0.40
C GLY A 72 -8.00 -12.61 -0.29
N LYS A 73 -8.49 -11.63 0.47
CA LYS A 73 -8.81 -10.28 0.00
C LYS A 73 -7.87 -9.27 0.62
N THR A 74 -7.68 -8.15 -0.07
CA THR A 74 -6.92 -6.98 0.40
C THR A 74 -7.82 -5.75 0.36
N TRP A 75 -7.59 -4.80 1.25
CA TRP A 75 -8.33 -3.54 1.31
C TRP A 75 -7.37 -2.39 1.57
N LEU A 76 -7.65 -1.26 0.93
CA LEU A 76 -7.19 0.04 1.39
C LEU A 76 -8.09 0.46 2.55
N MET A 77 -7.51 0.69 3.72
CA MET A 77 -8.22 1.21 4.88
C MET A 77 -7.66 2.56 5.32
N SER A 78 -8.54 3.47 5.75
CA SER A 78 -8.15 4.64 6.57
C SER A 78 -8.14 4.25 8.03
N GLY A 79 -7.14 4.69 8.77
CA GLY A 79 -7.03 4.44 10.20
C GLY A 79 -6.88 5.72 11.03
N ASP A 80 -7.38 5.64 12.26
CA ASP A 80 -7.31 6.66 13.30
C ASP A 80 -6.65 6.07 14.55
N PHE A 81 -5.64 6.76 15.07
CA PHE A 81 -4.89 6.32 16.27
C PHE A 81 -5.59 6.62 17.60
N THR A 82 -6.50 7.58 17.63
CA THR A 82 -7.31 7.99 18.79
C THR A 82 -8.37 6.93 19.09
N ASP A 83 -9.14 6.55 18.08
CA ASP A 83 -10.21 5.57 18.18
C ASP A 83 -9.70 4.13 18.02
N LYS A 84 -8.44 3.96 17.63
CA LYS A 84 -7.79 2.67 17.34
C LYS A 84 -8.63 1.83 16.37
N ARG A 85 -8.99 2.46 15.25
CA ARG A 85 -9.93 1.92 14.28
C ARG A 85 -9.41 2.06 12.85
N LEU A 86 -9.72 1.08 12.01
CA LEU A 86 -9.56 1.14 10.56
C LEU A 86 -10.90 0.89 9.86
N ASP A 87 -11.18 1.67 8.82
CA ASP A 87 -12.38 1.55 7.99
C ASP A 87 -12.00 1.32 6.52
N SER A 88 -12.63 0.34 5.88
CA SER A 88 -12.41 0.02 4.47
C SER A 88 -12.83 1.16 3.54
N ILE A 89 -11.97 1.48 2.58
CA ILE A 89 -12.25 2.44 1.50
C ILE A 89 -12.53 1.70 0.20
N THR A 90 -11.66 0.77 -0.20
CA THR A 90 -11.83 -0.06 -1.40
C THR A 90 -11.15 -1.41 -1.23
N GLU A 91 -11.70 -2.44 -1.86
CA GLU A 91 -11.09 -3.78 -1.98
C GLU A 91 -10.02 -3.79 -3.08
N ASN A 92 -9.16 -4.80 -3.04
CA ASN A 92 -8.10 -5.11 -3.99
C ASN A 92 -7.04 -4.01 -4.08
N ALA A 93 -6.51 -3.59 -2.94
CA ALA A 93 -5.55 -2.51 -2.82
C ALA A 93 -4.43 -2.89 -1.85
N GLU A 94 -3.18 -2.62 -2.24
CA GLU A 94 -1.98 -2.97 -1.48
C GLU A 94 -0.90 -1.88 -1.55
N CYS A 95 -0.07 -1.77 -0.52
CA CYS A 95 1.06 -0.83 -0.42
C CYS A 95 0.69 0.64 -0.76
N PRO A 96 -0.23 1.27 0.00
CA PRO A 96 -0.64 2.65 -0.25
C PRO A 96 0.46 3.69 0.04
N SER A 97 0.45 4.76 -0.75
CA SER A 97 1.23 5.99 -0.53
C SER A 97 0.32 7.22 -0.69
N ILE A 98 0.31 8.10 0.31
CA ILE A 98 -0.47 9.34 0.32
C ILE A 98 0.29 10.44 -0.43
N SER A 99 -0.43 11.21 -1.24
CA SER A 99 0.09 12.38 -1.95
C SER A 99 0.55 13.47 -0.98
N PRO A 100 1.52 14.33 -1.38
CA PRO A 100 2.00 15.41 -0.53
C PRO A 100 0.91 16.40 -0.11
N ASP A 101 -0.04 16.69 -0.99
CA ASP A 101 -1.23 17.51 -0.70
C ASP A 101 -2.30 16.80 0.17
N GLY A 102 -2.15 15.49 0.42
CA GLY A 102 -3.06 14.69 1.23
C GLY A 102 -4.40 14.36 0.56
N ARG A 103 -4.59 14.63 -0.74
CA ARG A 103 -5.89 14.51 -1.42
C ARG A 103 -6.09 13.19 -2.13
N ARG A 104 -5.00 12.49 -2.44
CA ARG A 104 -4.98 11.26 -3.23
C ARG A 104 -4.13 10.18 -2.59
N VAL A 105 -4.56 8.92 -2.70
CA VAL A 105 -3.77 7.74 -2.31
C VAL A 105 -3.49 6.92 -3.56
N ALA A 106 -2.21 6.64 -3.81
CA ALA A 106 -1.77 5.70 -4.83
C ALA A 106 -1.54 4.33 -4.18
N TYR A 107 -1.84 3.24 -4.89
CA TYR A 107 -1.66 1.88 -4.39
C TYR A 107 -1.58 0.87 -5.55
N LYS A 108 -1.08 -0.32 -5.25
CA LYS A 108 -1.12 -1.47 -6.17
C LYS A 108 -2.51 -2.07 -6.22
N LYS A 109 -3.04 -2.30 -7.42
CA LYS A 109 -4.32 -2.99 -7.63
C LYS A 109 -4.12 -4.22 -8.49
N ARG A 110 -4.49 -5.39 -7.97
CA ARG A 110 -4.31 -6.66 -8.70
C ARG A 110 -5.23 -6.69 -9.91
N LYS A 111 -4.69 -6.98 -11.08
CA LYS A 111 -5.45 -7.10 -12.32
C LYS A 111 -6.33 -8.35 -12.29
N ALA A 112 -7.63 -8.16 -12.46
CA ALA A 112 -8.58 -9.26 -12.48
C ALA A 112 -8.34 -10.19 -13.69
N GLY A 113 -8.46 -11.51 -13.48
CA GLY A 113 -8.33 -12.50 -14.55
C GLY A 113 -6.92 -12.73 -15.09
N ALA A 114 -5.89 -12.10 -14.51
CA ALA A 114 -4.51 -12.42 -14.83
C ALA A 114 -4.14 -13.82 -14.30
N GLY A 115 -3.59 -14.67 -15.17
CA GLY A 115 -3.13 -16.02 -14.77
C GLY A 115 -1.90 -15.97 -13.85
N ALA A 116 -0.97 -15.08 -14.16
CA ALA A 116 0.12 -14.70 -13.26
C ALA A 116 -0.30 -13.49 -12.40
N VAL A 117 0.37 -13.30 -11.25
CA VAL A 117 0.11 -12.12 -10.42
C VAL A 117 0.62 -10.87 -11.15
N HIS A 118 -0.28 -9.89 -11.32
CA HIS A 118 -0.01 -8.64 -12.02
C HIS A 118 -0.73 -7.54 -11.25
N TRP A 119 0.00 -6.51 -10.83
CA TRP A 119 -0.58 -5.31 -10.25
C TRP A 119 -0.36 -4.12 -11.17
N ASP A 120 -1.44 -3.39 -11.41
CA ASP A 120 -1.42 -2.06 -12.00
C ASP A 120 -1.36 -1.02 -10.86
N ILE A 121 -1.09 0.24 -11.21
CA ILE A 121 -1.16 1.35 -10.26
C ILE A 121 -2.58 1.93 -10.29
N ALA A 122 -3.15 2.18 -9.11
CA ALA A 122 -4.40 2.90 -8.96
C ALA A 122 -4.19 4.17 -8.14
N VAL A 123 -4.89 5.24 -8.51
CA VAL A 123 -4.90 6.51 -7.77
C VAL A 123 -6.34 6.83 -7.39
N LEU A 124 -6.60 6.90 -6.08
CA LEU A 124 -7.89 7.25 -5.52
C LEU A 124 -7.90 8.70 -5.05
N ASP A 125 -8.82 9.50 -5.60
CA ASP A 125 -9.17 10.79 -5.02
C ASP A 125 -10.05 10.58 -3.78
N LEU A 126 -9.57 11.03 -2.62
CA LEU A 126 -10.18 10.74 -1.33
C LEU A 126 -11.54 11.43 -1.13
N SER A 127 -11.74 12.57 -1.79
CA SER A 127 -12.96 13.39 -1.65
C SER A 127 -14.10 12.87 -2.52
N SER A 128 -13.81 12.59 -3.79
CA SER A 128 -14.77 12.14 -4.78
C SER A 128 -14.94 10.62 -4.79
N LYS A 129 -14.02 9.90 -4.15
CA LYS A 129 -13.89 8.43 -4.22
C LYS A 129 -13.68 7.92 -5.65
N LYS A 130 -13.23 8.79 -6.56
CA LYS A 130 -12.93 8.41 -7.94
C LYS A 130 -11.56 7.73 -8.00
N GLU A 131 -11.55 6.53 -8.54
CA GLU A 131 -10.33 5.79 -8.86
C GLU A 131 -9.93 6.00 -10.32
N THR A 132 -8.63 6.21 -10.56
CA THR A 132 -8.01 6.21 -11.89
C THR A 132 -6.99 5.08 -11.94
N LEU A 133 -7.07 4.24 -12.98
CA LEU A 133 -6.13 3.13 -13.20
C LEU A 133 -5.06 3.53 -14.20
N LEU A 134 -3.81 3.20 -13.87
CA LEU A 134 -2.63 3.36 -14.70
C LEU A 134 -2.09 1.95 -15.01
N PRO A 135 -2.49 1.34 -16.14
CA PRO A 135 -2.12 -0.02 -16.47
C PRO A 135 -0.63 -0.12 -16.79
N LEU A 136 0.02 -1.16 -16.25
CA LEU A 136 1.41 -1.47 -16.53
C LEU A 136 1.51 -2.69 -17.46
N GLU A 137 2.52 -2.72 -18.32
CA GLU A 137 2.76 -3.85 -19.22
C GLU A 137 3.24 -5.09 -18.46
N LYS A 138 4.19 -4.91 -17.53
CA LYS A 138 4.83 -5.99 -16.77
C LYS A 138 4.25 -6.20 -15.36
N GLY A 139 3.44 -5.26 -14.91
CA GLY A 139 3.00 -5.18 -13.52
C GLY A 139 4.11 -4.72 -12.57
N LEU A 140 3.71 -4.34 -11.37
CA LEU A 140 4.60 -3.87 -10.30
C LEU A 140 4.47 -4.80 -9.09
N ASP A 141 5.59 -5.33 -8.59
CA ASP A 141 5.63 -6.07 -7.33
C ASP A 141 6.56 -5.41 -6.30
N ASP A 142 6.35 -4.11 -6.09
CA ASP A 142 7.07 -3.26 -5.13
C ASP A 142 6.12 -2.18 -4.57
N GLN A 143 6.62 -1.20 -3.80
CA GLN A 143 5.88 -0.01 -3.40
C GLN A 143 5.76 1.03 -4.53
N VAL A 144 4.74 1.89 -4.43
CA VAL A 144 4.59 3.10 -5.25
C VAL A 144 4.72 4.31 -4.35
N GLU A 145 5.43 5.35 -4.78
CA GLU A 145 5.64 6.56 -3.99
C GLU A 145 5.33 7.83 -4.77
N TRP A 146 4.78 8.85 -4.10
CA TRP A 146 4.62 10.16 -4.73
C TRP A 146 5.94 10.94 -4.77
N LEU A 147 6.35 11.41 -5.95
CA LEU A 147 7.42 12.40 -6.07
C LEU A 147 6.91 13.81 -5.72
N ASP A 148 5.75 14.15 -6.27
CA ASP A 148 5.03 15.42 -6.09
C ASP A 148 3.51 15.16 -6.11
N ASP A 149 2.67 16.17 -6.35
CA ASP A 149 1.20 16.01 -6.33
C ASP A 149 0.63 15.33 -7.59
N GLU A 150 1.45 15.09 -8.62
CA GLU A 150 1.02 14.58 -9.93
C GLU A 150 1.90 13.44 -10.47
N THR A 151 3.06 13.17 -9.87
CA THR A 151 4.03 12.18 -10.33
C THR A 151 4.26 11.08 -9.29
N LEU A 152 4.22 9.83 -9.74
CA LEU A 152 4.54 8.64 -8.96
C LEU A 152 5.89 8.04 -9.38
N LEU A 153 6.58 7.42 -8.43
CA LEU A 153 7.80 6.63 -8.59
C LEU A 153 7.53 5.17 -8.23
N PHE A 154 8.15 4.25 -8.95
CA PHE A 154 8.06 2.81 -8.68
C PHE A 154 9.23 2.06 -9.33
N GLY A 155 9.60 0.90 -8.78
CA GLY A 155 10.65 0.05 -9.34
C GLY A 155 10.11 -0.96 -10.36
N LEU A 156 10.85 -1.21 -11.45
CA LEU A 156 10.60 -2.35 -12.34
C LEU A 156 11.89 -3.16 -12.56
N PRO A 157 11.80 -4.50 -12.62
CA PRO A 157 12.96 -5.34 -12.88
C PRO A 157 13.46 -5.15 -14.32
N ARG A 158 14.78 -5.18 -14.49
CA ARG A 158 15.42 -5.15 -15.80
C ARG A 158 15.30 -6.52 -16.48
N GLU A 159 15.04 -6.51 -17.79
CA GLU A 159 14.97 -7.76 -18.57
C GLU A 159 16.35 -8.35 -18.84
N ASP A 160 17.36 -7.50 -18.97
CA ASP A 160 18.72 -7.87 -19.35
C ASP A 160 19.64 -8.17 -18.15
N ALA A 161 19.18 -7.91 -16.92
CA ALA A 161 19.96 -8.06 -15.70
C ALA A 161 19.11 -8.61 -14.55
N VAL A 162 19.29 -9.91 -14.24
CA VAL A 162 18.59 -10.58 -13.13
C VAL A 162 19.03 -9.99 -11.79
N GLY A 163 18.05 -9.64 -10.95
CA GLY A 163 18.30 -9.06 -9.63
C GLY A 163 18.61 -7.56 -9.67
N ASP A 164 18.46 -6.94 -10.84
CA ASP A 164 18.63 -5.51 -11.04
C ASP A 164 17.29 -4.87 -11.44
N SER A 165 17.13 -3.60 -11.12
CA SER A 165 15.91 -2.84 -11.36
C SER A 165 16.23 -1.40 -11.70
N ASP A 166 15.26 -0.74 -12.33
CA ASP A 166 15.28 0.70 -12.53
C ASP A 166 14.08 1.32 -11.80
N VAL A 167 14.24 2.57 -11.35
CA VAL A 167 13.11 3.38 -10.88
C VAL A 167 12.54 4.14 -12.08
N TYR A 168 11.22 4.01 -12.24
CA TYR A 168 10.43 4.71 -13.23
C TYR A 168 9.60 5.79 -12.55
N SER A 169 9.23 6.81 -13.33
CA SER A 169 8.24 7.81 -13.00
C SER A 169 7.03 7.68 -13.91
N ILE A 170 5.84 8.02 -13.41
CA ILE A 170 4.62 8.12 -14.22
C ILE A 170 3.76 9.27 -13.71
N ASP A 171 3.23 10.06 -14.63
CA ASP A 171 2.23 11.08 -14.35
C ASP A 171 0.85 10.41 -14.16
N ILE A 172 0.06 10.87 -13.19
CA ILE A 172 -1.23 10.26 -12.81
C ILE A 172 -2.39 10.50 -13.79
N HIS A 173 -2.18 11.33 -14.81
CA HIS A 173 -3.17 11.55 -15.86
C HIS A 173 -3.32 10.31 -16.74
N THR A 174 -4.52 10.15 -17.28
CA THR A 174 -4.84 9.03 -18.18
C THR A 174 -3.89 9.03 -19.38
N ASP A 175 -3.51 7.84 -19.84
CA ASP A 175 -2.64 7.60 -21.00
C ASP A 175 -1.15 7.95 -20.81
N SER A 176 -0.76 8.42 -19.63
CA SER A 176 0.65 8.58 -19.24
C SER A 176 1.39 7.24 -19.30
N GLN A 177 2.65 7.28 -19.73
CA GLN A 177 3.51 6.10 -19.87
C GLN A 177 4.69 6.19 -18.90
N PRO A 178 5.08 5.08 -18.26
CA PRO A 178 6.29 5.03 -17.45
C PRO A 178 7.52 5.58 -18.18
N GLN A 179 8.26 6.47 -17.52
CA GLN A 179 9.53 7.00 -17.99
C GLN A 179 10.63 6.60 -17.02
N LEU A 180 11.77 6.13 -17.56
CA LEU A 180 12.95 5.84 -16.75
C LEU A 180 13.37 7.10 -15.98
N PHE A 181 13.49 6.97 -14.66
CA PHE A 181 13.85 8.07 -13.76
C PHE A 181 15.28 7.91 -13.23
N ILE A 182 15.60 6.72 -12.68
CA ILE A 182 16.94 6.38 -12.19
C ILE A 182 17.26 4.95 -12.61
N GLU A 183 18.39 4.76 -13.28
CA GLU A 183 18.93 3.42 -13.61
C GLU A 183 19.57 2.75 -12.41
N HIS A 184 19.54 1.42 -12.36
CA HIS A 184 20.22 0.61 -11.33
C HIS A 184 19.82 1.03 -9.91
N ALA A 185 18.51 1.20 -9.71
CA ALA A 185 17.91 1.63 -8.46
C ALA A 185 16.69 0.79 -8.13
N TRP A 186 16.45 0.63 -6.83
CA TRP A 186 15.39 -0.22 -6.30
C TRP A 186 14.60 0.49 -5.20
N SER A 187 13.31 0.19 -5.10
CA SER A 187 12.37 0.64 -4.06
C SER A 187 12.51 2.13 -3.68
N PRO A 188 11.87 3.05 -4.44
CA PRO A 188 12.00 4.47 -4.17
C PRO A 188 11.43 4.82 -2.79
N SER A 189 12.05 5.80 -2.14
CA SER A 189 11.49 6.50 -0.99
C SER A 189 11.70 8.00 -1.18
N VAL A 190 10.74 8.80 -0.74
CA VAL A 190 10.76 10.26 -0.89
C VAL A 190 10.65 10.88 0.50
N GLU A 191 11.73 11.51 0.96
CA GLU A 191 11.70 12.31 2.18
C GLU A 191 11.07 13.68 1.91
N ARG A 192 10.23 14.15 2.84
CA ARG A 192 9.47 15.40 2.75
C ARG A 192 9.56 16.19 4.04
#